data_AF-A0A919Q9X2-F1
#
_entry.id   AF-A0A919Q9X2-F1
#
_cell.length_a   1.000
_cell.length_b   1.000
_cell.length_c   1.000
_cell.angle_alpha   90.00
_cell.angle_beta   90.00
_cell.angle_gamma   90.00
#
_symmetry.space_group_name_H-M   'P 1'
#
loop_
_entity.id
_entity.type
_entity.pdbx_description
1 polymer ?
#
loop_
_entity_poly.entity_id
_entity_poly.type
_entity_poly.pdbx_seq_one_letter_code
_entity_poly.pdbx_strand_id
1 'polypeptide(L)'
;MADIFLRPGEVALDDNHVIRAMVVYDVLKTPEQREIFRSTYRAVTAFKRTGDIDHLVRFANSIETMILLDGDPATRQAILDAPDLPVPDADLHDVQELIKELQE
;
A
#
# COMPACT_ATOMS: atom_id res chain seq x y z
N MET A 1 -7.79 -2.82 -33.09
CA MET A 1 -7.48 -2.57 -31.68
C MET A 1 -8.73 -1.98 -31.06
N ALA A 2 -9.28 -2.59 -30.01
CA ALA A 2 -10.47 -2.06 -29.37
C ALA A 2 -10.08 -0.82 -28.57
N ASP A 3 -10.64 0.33 -28.89
CA ASP A 3 -10.53 1.53 -28.06
C ASP A 3 -11.21 1.24 -26.72
N ILE A 4 -10.40 1.02 -25.68
CA ILE A 4 -10.90 0.85 -24.32
C ILE A 4 -11.23 2.26 -23.83
N PHE A 5 -12.49 2.65 -23.95
CA PHE A 5 -13.02 3.84 -23.29
C PHE A 5 -13.09 3.60 -21.78
N LEU A 6 -11.96 3.81 -21.09
CA LEU A 6 -11.90 3.81 -19.63
C LEU A 6 -12.60 5.06 -19.10
N ARG A 7 -13.43 4.89 -18.08
CA ARG A 7 -13.99 6.02 -17.33
C ARG A 7 -12.87 6.74 -16.58
N PRO A 8 -13.03 8.04 -16.26
CA PRO A 8 -12.08 8.74 -15.40
C PRO A 8 -11.85 7.96 -14.10
N GLY A 9 -10.60 7.57 -13.84
CA GLY A 9 -10.21 6.77 -12.68
C GLY A 9 -10.32 5.25 -12.84
N GLU A 10 -10.75 4.74 -13.99
CA GLU A 10 -10.62 3.31 -14.29
C GLU A 10 -9.17 2.98 -14.67
N VAL A 11 -8.68 1.90 -14.08
CA VAL A 11 -7.37 1.32 -14.38
C VAL A 11 -7.58 0.22 -15.42
N ALA A 12 -6.70 0.16 -16.43
CA ALA A 12 -6.78 -0.86 -17.48
C ALA A 12 -6.60 -2.27 -16.89
N LEU A 13 -7.21 -3.28 -17.52
CA LEU A 13 -7.08 -4.68 -17.07
C LEU A 13 -5.64 -5.20 -17.15
N ASP A 14 -4.84 -4.65 -18.04
CA ASP A 14 -3.43 -4.94 -18.28
C ASP A 14 -2.48 -3.90 -17.66
N ASP A 15 -2.96 -3.14 -16.67
CA ASP A 15 -2.14 -2.18 -15.96
C ASP A 15 -0.99 -2.88 -15.21
N ASN A 16 0.23 -2.44 -15.49
CA ASN A 16 1.45 -3.03 -14.93
C ASN A 16 1.51 -2.92 -13.40
N HIS A 17 0.94 -1.88 -12.79
CA HIS A 17 0.89 -1.75 -11.34
C HIS A 17 -0.10 -2.73 -10.73
N VAL A 18 -1.25 -2.95 -11.36
CA VAL A 18 -2.21 -3.99 -10.95
C VAL A 18 -1.59 -5.38 -11.04
N ILE A 19 -0.91 -5.67 -12.16
CA ILE A 19 -0.21 -6.96 -12.34
C ILE A 19 0.85 -7.16 -11.25
N ARG A 20 1.67 -6.15 -10.95
CA ARG A 20 2.67 -6.22 -9.86
C ARG A 20 2.01 -6.42 -8.50
N ALA A 21 0.94 -5.69 -8.20
CA ALA A 21 0.20 -5.83 -6.95
C ALA A 21 -0.38 -7.25 -6.78
N MET A 22 -0.88 -7.86 -7.87
CA MET A 22 -1.37 -9.23 -7.86
C MET A 22 -0.26 -10.24 -7.58
N VAL A 23 0.93 -10.06 -8.17
CA VAL A 23 2.10 -10.92 -7.89
C VAL A 23 2.47 -10.88 -6.40
N VAL A 24 2.51 -9.67 -5.81
CA VAL A 24 2.76 -9.52 -4.37
C VAL A 24 1.67 -10.21 -3.56
N TYR A 25 0.40 -10.01 -3.90
CA TYR A 25 -0.73 -10.63 -3.19
C TYR A 25 -0.68 -12.17 -3.21
N ASP A 26 -0.28 -12.76 -4.34
CA ASP A 26 -0.23 -14.21 -4.53
C ASP A 26 0.85 -14.90 -3.68
N VAL A 27 1.90 -14.17 -3.29
CA VAL A 27 2.99 -14.70 -2.43
C VAL A 27 2.73 -14.50 -0.94
N LEU A 28 1.70 -13.72 -0.57
CA LEU A 28 1.34 -13.48 0.83
C LEU A 28 0.72 -14.71 1.49
N LYS A 29 0.96 -14.87 2.78
CA LYS A 29 0.30 -15.87 3.62
C LYS A 29 -1.16 -15.48 3.84
N THR A 30 -2.01 -16.47 4.11
CA THR A 30 -3.45 -16.25 4.36
C THR A 30 -3.76 -15.19 5.43
N PRO A 31 -3.02 -15.06 6.55
CA PRO A 31 -3.25 -13.97 7.51
C PRO A 31 -2.99 -12.57 6.91
N GLU A 32 -1.94 -12.42 6.10
CA GLU A 32 -1.56 -11.15 5.45
C GLU A 32 -2.61 -10.76 4.39
N GLN A 33 -3.04 -11.72 3.57
CA GLN A 33 -4.13 -11.54 2.59
C GLN A 33 -5.43 -11.09 3.26
N ARG A 34 -5.77 -11.64 4.44
CA ARG A 34 -6.95 -11.21 5.22
C ARG A 34 -6.80 -9.80 5.74
N GLU A 35 -5.59 -9.40 6.13
CA GLU A 35 -5.37 -8.05 6.64
C GLU A 35 -5.51 -7.00 5.54
N ILE A 36 -5.09 -7.29 4.30
CA ILE A 36 -5.37 -6.42 3.14
C ILE A 36 -6.87 -6.15 3.03
N PHE A 37 -7.71 -7.19 3.04
CA PHE A 37 -9.16 -7.03 2.98
C PHE A 37 -9.73 -6.23 4.16
N ARG A 38 -9.24 -6.46 5.38
CA ARG A 38 -9.67 -5.71 6.56
C ARG A 38 -9.29 -4.24 6.46
N SER A 39 -8.08 -3.93 6.01
CA SER A 39 -7.58 -2.57 5.82
C SER A 39 -8.37 -1.83 4.75
N THR A 40 -8.65 -2.46 3.61
CA THR A 40 -9.55 -1.91 2.58
C THR A 40 -10.92 -1.59 3.15
N TYR A 41 -11.53 -2.52 3.87
CA TYR A 41 -12.86 -2.32 4.46
C TYR A 41 -12.85 -1.19 5.50
N ARG A 42 -11.82 -1.11 6.34
CA ARG A 42 -11.64 -0.03 7.33
C ARG A 42 -11.51 1.33 6.66
N ALA A 43 -10.66 1.47 5.64
CA ALA A 43 -10.45 2.72 4.92
C ALA A 43 -11.73 3.20 4.23
N VAL A 44 -12.41 2.31 3.50
CA VAL A 44 -13.69 2.63 2.83
C VAL A 44 -14.77 3.00 3.85
N THR A 45 -14.85 2.27 4.97
CA THR A 45 -15.83 2.57 6.02
C THR A 45 -15.55 3.89 6.70
N ALA A 46 -14.27 4.21 6.96
CA ALA A 46 -13.86 5.48 7.53
C ALA A 46 -14.24 6.63 6.59
N PHE A 47 -13.86 6.57 5.32
CA PHE A 47 -14.27 7.54 4.30
C PHE A 47 -15.79 7.72 4.23
N LYS A 48 -16.56 6.62 4.19
CA LYS A 48 -18.03 6.69 4.14
C LYS A 48 -18.64 7.36 5.37
N ARG A 49 -17.98 7.29 6.53
CA ARG A 49 -18.46 7.87 7.80
C ARG A 49 -18.06 9.33 7.97
N THR A 50 -16.86 9.71 7.53
CA THR A 50 -16.29 11.04 7.76
C THR A 50 -16.39 11.95 6.54
N GLY A 51 -16.48 11.37 5.33
CA GLY A 51 -16.31 12.09 4.07
C GLY A 51 -14.86 12.46 3.77
N ASP A 52 -13.92 12.08 4.63
CA ASP A 52 -12.51 12.46 4.53
C ASP A 52 -11.75 11.53 3.57
N ILE A 53 -11.32 12.09 2.44
CA ILE A 53 -10.60 11.37 1.39
C ILE A 53 -9.23 10.88 1.85
N ASP A 54 -8.64 11.48 2.89
CA ASP A 54 -7.32 11.11 3.41
C ASP A 54 -7.29 9.65 3.88
N HIS A 55 -8.42 9.09 4.32
CA HIS A 55 -8.49 7.66 4.67
C HIS A 55 -8.21 6.75 3.47
N LEU A 56 -8.66 7.14 2.27
CA LEU A 56 -8.41 6.39 1.04
C LEU A 56 -6.99 6.63 0.53
N VAL A 57 -6.51 7.87 0.60
CA VAL A 57 -5.13 8.24 0.18
C VAL A 57 -4.09 7.51 1.03
N ARG A 58 -4.23 7.51 2.36
CA ARG A 58 -3.32 6.79 3.26
C ARG A 58 -3.32 5.29 3.00
N PHE A 59 -4.50 4.72 2.70
CA PHE A 59 -4.58 3.32 2.34
C PHE A 59 -3.89 3.02 1.00
N ALA A 60 -4.11 3.85 -0.03
CA ALA A 60 -3.43 3.71 -1.32
C ALA A 60 -1.91 3.74 -1.16
N ASN A 61 -1.38 4.73 -0.43
CA ASN A 61 0.05 4.85 -0.15
C ASN A 61 0.60 3.61 0.57
N SER A 62 -0.17 3.03 1.52
CA SER A 62 0.27 1.81 2.21
C SER A 62 0.40 0.59 1.29
N ILE A 63 -0.46 0.48 0.27
CA ILE A 63 -0.39 -0.58 -0.74
C ILE A 63 0.80 -0.35 -1.67
N GLU A 64 1.05 0.89 -2.09
CA GLU A 64 2.22 1.24 -2.90
C GLU A 64 3.52 0.92 -2.16
N THR A 65 3.64 1.31 -0.89
CA THR A 65 4.79 0.97 -0.05
C THR A 65 4.98 -0.55 0.07
N MET A 66 3.90 -1.32 0.26
CA MET A 66 4.00 -2.78 0.30
C MET A 66 4.56 -3.36 -1.00
N ILE A 67 4.14 -2.85 -2.16
CA ILE A 67 4.62 -3.30 -3.47
C ILE A 67 6.11 -2.94 -3.66
N LEU A 68 6.51 -1.74 -3.23
CA LEU A 68 7.91 -1.31 -3.29
C LEU A 68 8.81 -2.18 -2.39
N LEU A 69 8.35 -2.48 -1.18
CA LEU A 69 9.08 -3.30 -0.21
C LEU A 69 9.23 -4.77 -0.65
N ASP A 70 8.30 -5.31 -1.42
CA ASP A 70 8.48 -6.66 -2.01
C ASP A 70 9.65 -6.68 -3.01
N GLY A 71 9.90 -5.56 -3.70
CA GLY A 71 11.06 -5.36 -4.57
C GLY A 71 12.40 -5.23 -3.84
N ASP A 72 12.39 -5.00 -2.52
CA ASP A 72 13.58 -4.94 -1.67
C ASP A 72 13.43 -5.83 -0.42
N PRO A 73 13.78 -7.13 -0.54
CA PRO A 73 13.65 -8.09 0.54
C PRO A 73 14.43 -7.72 1.81
N ALA A 74 15.52 -6.95 1.70
CA ALA A 74 16.34 -6.56 2.85
C ALA A 74 15.60 -5.53 3.71
N THR A 75 15.00 -4.53 3.08
CA THR A 75 14.19 -3.50 3.75
C THR A 75 12.90 -4.10 4.33
N ARG A 76 12.27 -5.04 3.62
CA ARG A 76 11.11 -5.78 4.14
C ARG A 76 11.44 -6.54 5.42
N GLN A 77 12.57 -7.26 5.45
CA GLN A 77 13.00 -8.01 6.62
C GLN A 77 13.31 -7.08 7.79
N ALA A 78 13.98 -5.94 7.54
CA ALA A 78 14.26 -4.93 8.56
C ALA A 78 12.99 -4.35 9.21
N ILE A 79 11.91 -4.17 8.44
CA ILE A 79 10.60 -3.72 8.97
C ILE A 79 9.93 -4.81 9.81
N LEU A 80 10.00 -6.08 9.38
CA LEU A 80 9.43 -7.20 10.13
C LEU A 80 10.18 -7.46 11.45
N ASP A 81 11.48 -7.20 11.47
CA ASP A 81 12.33 -7.34 12.66
C ASP A 81 12.31 -6.09 13.56
N ALA A 82 11.68 -4.99 13.11
CA ALA A 82 11.54 -3.78 13.90
C ALA A 82 10.66 -4.06 15.13
N PRO A 83 11.07 -3.61 16.33
CA PRO A 83 10.29 -3.85 17.53
C PRO A 83 8.93 -3.15 17.46
N ASP A 84 7.87 -3.89 17.78
CA ASP A 84 6.46 -3.48 17.80
C ASP A 84 6.11 -2.44 18.90
N LEU A 85 7.14 -1.77 19.45
CA LEU A 85 6.99 -0.79 20.51
C LEU A 85 6.31 0.46 19.93
N PRO A 86 5.39 1.09 20.69
CA PRO A 86 4.86 2.38 20.32
C PRO A 86 6.04 3.36 20.26
N VAL A 87 6.44 3.73 19.05
CA VAL A 87 7.41 4.79 18.81
C VAL A 87 6.74 6.06 19.35
N PRO A 88 7.32 6.75 20.35
CA PRO A 88 6.82 8.06 20.75
C PRO A 88 6.85 8.97 19.52
N ASP A 89 5.82 9.79 19.31
CA ASP A 89 5.61 10.68 18.14
C ASP A 89 6.83 11.53 17.70
N ALA A 90 7.91 11.57 18.50
CA ALA A 90 9.15 12.26 18.21
C ALA A 90 10.09 11.54 17.22
N ASP A 91 9.95 10.22 17.02
CA ASP A 91 10.87 9.40 16.22
C ASP A 91 10.26 8.85 14.92
N LEU A 92 9.07 9.32 14.53
CA LEU A 92 8.54 9.07 13.19
C LEU A 92 9.35 9.88 12.19
N HIS A 93 10.48 9.33 11.71
CA HIS A 93 11.05 9.78 10.46
C HIS A 93 9.93 9.82 9.42
N ASP A 94 9.79 10.98 8.78
CA ASP A 94 8.74 11.21 7.82
C ASP A 94 8.91 10.15 6.73
N VAL A 95 7.91 9.28 6.57
CA VAL A 95 7.96 8.17 5.59
C VAL A 95 8.24 8.73 4.19
N GLN A 96 7.90 9.99 3.95
CA GLN A 96 8.25 10.72 2.72
C GLN A 96 9.76 10.97 2.55
N GLU A 97 10.50 11.18 3.65
CA GLU A 97 11.95 11.35 3.65
C GLU A 97 12.64 10.02 3.31
N LEU A 98 12.17 8.92 3.89
CA LEU A 98 12.70 7.58 3.60
C LEU A 98 12.45 7.14 2.15
N ILE A 99 11.27 7.48 1.59
CA ILE A 99 10.94 7.23 0.18
C ILE A 99 11.85 8.03 -0.76
N LYS A 100 12.26 9.24 -0.34
CA LYS A 100 13.14 10.11 -1.13
C LYS A 100 14.58 9.60 -1.15
N GLU A 101 15.09 9.08 -0.04
CA GLU A 101 16.44 8.49 0.04
C GLU A 101 16.58 7.21 -0.79
N LEU A 102 15.50 6.44 -0.95
CA LEU A 102 15.51 5.24 -1.80
C LEU A 102 15.42 5.53 -3.31
N GLN A 103 15.17 6.79 -3.70
CA GLN A 103 15.06 7.23 -5.09
C GLN A 103 16.35 7.91 -5.62
N GLU A 104 17.35 8.14 -4.79
CA GLU A 104 18.71 8.61 -5.17
C GLU A 104 19.68 7.43 -5.40
#